data_AF-A0A223ZGB3-F1
#
_entry.id   AF-A0A223ZGB3-F1
#
_cell.length_a   1.000
_cell.length_b   1.000
_cell.length_c   1.000
_cell.angle_alpha   90.00
_cell.angle_beta   90.00
_cell.angle_gamma   90.00
#
_symmetry.space_group_name_H-M   'P 1'
#
loop_
_entity.id
_entity.type
_entity.pdbx_description
1 polymer ?
#
loop_
_entity_poly.entity_id
_entity_poly.type
_entity_poly.pdbx_seq_one_letter_code
_entity_poly.pdbx_strand_id
1 'polypeptide(L)' 'MAVDWIRIRDLVGEEHTYSTGPRGNAVEIRVSERKITVTYLQDDEPVQRVFIKSNIVYYDYSSEHLRKKYS' A
#
# COMPACT_ATOMS: atom_id res chain seq x y z
N MET A 1 2.25 -7.10 -9.96
CA MET A 1 1.65 -5.83 -10.39
C MET A 1 2.27 -4.74 -9.54
N ALA A 2 2.84 -3.70 -10.15
CA ALA A 2 3.44 -2.60 -9.40
C ALA A 2 2.35 -1.69 -8.82
N VAL A 3 2.49 -1.35 -7.54
CA VAL A 3 1.64 -0.38 -6.85
C VAL A 3 2.52 0.78 -6.45
N ASP A 4 2.31 1.94 -7.05
CA ASP A 4 3.15 3.12 -6.83
C ASP A 4 2.75 3.87 -5.57
N TRP A 5 1.46 3.85 -5.23
CA TRP A 5 0.95 4.43 -4.00
C TRP A 5 -0.29 3.71 -3.48
N ILE A 6 -0.53 3.84 -2.18
CA ILE A 6 -1.72 3.34 -1.50
C ILE A 6 -2.13 4.27 -0.36
N ARG A 7 -3.45 4.45 -0.19
CA ARG A 7 -4.08 5.11 0.94
C ARG A 7 -4.99 4.11 1.64
N ILE A 8 -4.94 4.05 2.96
CA ILE A 8 -5.68 3.10 3.78
C ILE A 8 -6.28 3.84 4.95
N ARG A 9 -7.57 3.62 5.24
CA ARG A 9 -8.17 4.01 6.51
C ARG A 9 -8.59 2.76 7.27
N ASP A 10 -8.07 2.59 8.48
CA ASP A 10 -8.39 1.45 9.31
C ASP A 10 -9.66 1.66 10.17
N LEU A 11 -10.07 0.61 10.89
CA LEU A 11 -11.26 0.64 11.76
C LEU A 11 -11.13 1.59 12.96
N VAL A 12 -9.92 1.97 13.36
CA VAL A 12 -9.72 2.97 14.43
C VAL A 12 -9.76 4.39 13.89
N GLY A 13 -9.85 4.55 12.56
CA GLY A 13 -9.97 5.82 11.87
C GLY A 13 -8.64 6.45 11.49
N GLU A 14 -7.52 5.75 11.68
CA GLU A 14 -6.18 6.23 11.30
C GLU A 14 -6.00 6.10 9.78
N GLU A 15 -5.41 7.13 9.18
CA GLU A 15 -5.12 7.17 7.75
C GLU A 15 -3.63 6.93 7.50
N HIS A 16 -3.34 5.91 6.68
CA HIS A 16 -2.00 5.51 6.29
C HIS A 16 -1.80 5.78 4.81
N THR A 17 -0.73 6.49 4.44
CA THR A 17 -0.38 6.75 3.05
C THR A 17 1.03 6.26 2.76
N TYR A 18 1.17 5.44 1.73
CA TYR A 18 2.46 4.95 1.27
C TYR A 18 2.66 5.18 -0.22
N SER A 19 3.90 5.42 -0.62
CA SER A 19 4.30 5.48 -2.02
C SER A 19 5.69 4.91 -2.23
N THR A 20 5.91 4.30 -3.39
CA THR A 20 7.21 3.84 -3.84
C THR A 20 7.88 4.88 -4.75
N GLY A 21 9.20 4.78 -4.93
CA GLY A 21 9.97 5.66 -5.82
C GLY A 21 10.90 6.62 -5.06
N PRO A 22 11.55 7.57 -5.75
CA PRO A 22 12.66 8.36 -5.20
C PRO A 22 12.33 9.22 -3.98
N ARG A 23 11.05 9.58 -3.79
CA ARG A 23 10.55 10.34 -2.64
C ARG A 23 9.49 9.56 -1.85
N GLY A 24 9.36 8.28 -2.15
CA GLY A 24 8.41 7.39 -1.51
C GLY A 24 8.90 6.97 -0.12
N ASN A 25 7.95 6.66 0.75
CA ASN A 25 8.20 6.11 2.09
C ASN A 25 8.05 4.58 2.12
N ALA A 26 7.91 3.93 0.97
CA ALA A 26 7.86 2.48 0.83
C ALA A 26 8.86 1.99 -0.23
N VAL A 27 9.49 0.87 0.06
CA VAL A 27 10.31 0.10 -0.89
C VAL A 27 9.41 -0.70 -1.82
N GLU A 28 8.36 -1.32 -1.26
CA GLU A 28 7.45 -2.17 -2.01
C GLU A 28 6.05 -2.13 -1.41
N ILE A 29 5.03 -2.15 -2.27
CA ILE A 29 3.63 -2.29 -1.86
C ILE A 29 3.04 -3.50 -2.60
N ARG A 30 2.48 -4.45 -1.86
CA ARG A 30 1.77 -5.62 -2.39
C ARG A 30 0.33 -5.64 -1.91
N VAL A 31 -0.60 -5.65 -2.85
CA VAL A 31 -2.02 -5.80 -2.60
C VAL A 31 -2.47 -7.20 -3.01
N SER A 32 -3.02 -7.96 -2.07
CA SER A 32 -3.57 -9.30 -2.30
C SER A 32 -5.06 -9.33 -1.96
N GLU A 33 -5.74 -10.46 -2.19
CA GLU A 33 -7.17 -10.60 -1.87
C GLU A 33 -7.49 -10.32 -0.40
N ARG A 34 -6.64 -10.78 0.53
CA ARG A 34 -6.92 -10.74 1.98
C ARG A 34 -6.17 -9.64 2.75
N LYS A 35 -5.03 -9.19 2.22
CA LYS A 35 -4.15 -8.24 2.92
C LYS A 35 -3.41 -7.31 1.99
N ILE A 36 -2.96 -6.20 2.55
CA ILE A 36 -2.01 -5.26 1.96
C ILE A 36 -0.72 -5.35 2.77
N THR A 37 0.41 -5.46 2.08
CA THR A 37 1.74 -5.49 2.71
C THR A 37 2.55 -4.32 2.16
N VAL A 38 3.12 -3.53 3.06
CA VAL A 38 4.01 -2.42 2.75
C VAL A 38 5.37 -2.71 3.36
N THR A 39 6.40 -2.73 2.55
CA THR A 39 7.79 -2.84 2.98
C THR A 39 8.41 -1.45 2.96
N TYR A 40 9.07 -1.03 4.04
CA TYR A 40 9.80 0.24 4.17
C TYR A 40 11.11 0.02 4.92
N LEU A 41 12.02 1.01 4.88
CA LEU A 41 13.27 0.95 5.62
C LEU A 41 13.11 1.60 6.99
N GLN A 42 13.59 0.93 8.03
CA GLN A 42 13.72 1.45 9.38
C GLN A 42 15.13 1.13 9.84
N ASP A 43 15.92 2.17 10.14
CA ASP A 43 17.35 2.02 10.49
C ASP A 43 18.13 1.21 9.43
N ASP A 44 17.89 1.50 8.15
CA ASP A 44 18.40 0.79 6.96
C ASP A 44 17.97 -0.67 6.80
N GLU A 45 17.18 -1.20 7.74
CA GLU A 45 16.64 -2.55 7.69
C GLU A 45 15.24 -2.58 7.08
N PRO A 46 14.93 -3.57 6.20
CA PRO A 46 13.60 -3.70 5.61
C PRO A 46 12.59 -4.24 6.63
N VAL A 47 11.58 -3.43 6.95
CA VAL A 47 10.46 -3.76 7.83
C VAL A 47 9.17 -3.85 7.04
N GLN A 48 8.29 -4.78 7.44
CA GLN A 48 6.97 -4.97 6.83
C GLN A 48 5.86 -4.51 7.77
N ARG A 49 4.94 -3.71 7.23
CA ARG A 49 3.62 -3.47 7.83
C ARG A 49 2.55 -4.19 7.03
N VAL A 50 1.64 -4.85 7.75
CA VAL A 50 0.57 -5.67 7.17
C VAL A 50 -0.78 -5.14 7.62
N PHE A 51 -1.64 -4.84 6.65
CA PHE A 51 -3.03 -4.46 6.88
C PHE A 51 -3.94 -5.60 6.41
N ILE A 52 -4.75 -6.15 7.32
CA ILE A 52 -5.76 -7.16 6.98
C ILE A 52 -7.00 -6.43 6.47
N LYS A 53 -7.48 -6.77 5.26
CA LYS A 53 -8.57 -6.01 4.61
C LYS A 53 -9.91 -6.04 5.37
N SER A 54 -10.15 -7.07 6.19
CA SER A 54 -11.31 -7.10 7.09
C SER A 54 -11.29 -5.99 8.16
N ASN A 55 -10.12 -5.38 8.39
CA ASN A 55 -9.90 -4.34 9.39
C ASN A 55 -9.67 -2.97 8.74
N ILE A 56 -10.03 -2.82 7.47
CA ILE A 56 -9.87 -1.60 6.69
C ILE A 56 -11.25 -1.09 6.31
N VAL A 57 -11.53 0.18 6.58
CA VAL A 57 -12.77 0.85 6.18
C VAL A 57 -12.76 1.13 4.68
N TYR A 58 -11.66 1.69 4.17
CA TYR A 58 -11.44 1.86 2.75
C TYR A 58 -9.94 1.83 2.42
N TYR A 59 -9.63 1.49 1.17
CA TYR A 59 -8.30 1.66 0.62
C TYR A 59 -8.39 2.01 -0.88
N ASP A 60 -7.42 2.79 -1.36
CA ASP A 60 -7.27 3.16 -2.77
C ASP A 60 -5.78 3.07 -3.16
N TYR A 61 -5.47 2.65 -4.38
CA TYR A 61 -4.10 2.39 -4.80
C TYR A 61 -3.91 2.53 -6.31
N SER A 62 -2.69 2.91 -6.75
CA SER A 62 -2.36 2.83 -8.17
C SER A 62 -2.15 1.37 -8.58
N SER A 63 -2.84 0.94 -9.63
CA SER A 63 -2.59 -0.34 -10.28
C SER A 63 -2.45 -0.11 -11.78
N GLU A 64 -1.35 -0.57 -12.37
CA GLU A 64 -1.21 -0.59 -13.83
C GLU A 64 -2.37 -1.34 -14.52
N HIS A 65 -2.99 -2.31 -13.83
CA HIS A 65 -4.14 -3.05 -14.34
C HIS A 65 -5.41 -2.19 -14.43
N LEU A 66 -5.55 -1.15 -13.60
CA LEU A 66 -6.63 -0.17 -13.70
C LEU A 66 -6.40 0.82 -14.85
N ARG A 67 -5.16 1.19 -15.14
CA ARG A 67 -4.85 2.06 -16.30
C ARG A 67 -5.21 1.41 -17.63
N LYS A 68 -4.90 0.11 -17.82
CA LYS A 68 -5.21 -0.60 -19.07
C LYS A 68 -6.70 -0.87 -19.32
N LYS A 69 -7.55 -0.88 -18.30
CA LYS A 69 -9.00 -1.11 -18.49
C LYS A 69 -9.73 0.13 -19.05
N TYR A 70 -9.13 1.31 -18.92
CA TYR A 70 -9.70 2.58 -19.37
C TYR A 70 -8.84 3.29 -20.44
N SER A 71 -7.89 2.57 -21.06
CA SER A 71 -7.07 3.05 -22.19
C SER A 71 -7.42 2.32 -23.47
#